data_AF-A0A427AV06-F1
#
_entry.id   AF-A0A427AV06-F1
#
_cell.length_a   1.000
_cell.length_b   1.000
_cell.length_c   1.000
_cell.angle_alpha   90.00
_cell.angle_beta   90.00
_cell.angle_gamma   90.00
#
_symmetry.space_group_name_H-M   'P 1'
#
loop_
_entity.id
_entity.type
_entity.pdbx_description
1 polymer ?
#
loop_
_entity_poly.entity_id
_entity_poly.type
_entity_poly.pdbx_seq_one_letter_code
_entity_poly.pdbx_strand_id
1 'polypeptide(L)'
;MTRFAVGALRLILLLPLFLVDSRLDHIGVSSDHATNTINGDDEIVGTRWAVLIAGSNGYYNYRHQVGASFPPHPAILLLPHENIIVFMYDDIAHNEENPIPGVIINDPQGEDVYAGVPKDFVGDDVNVNNFFAVLLGNRTALTGGSGKVIDSGPDDYIFVYYTDHGGPGVLGQCGTPF
;
A
#
# COMPACT_ATOMS: atom_id res chain seq x y z
N MET A 1 67.62 13.93 -18.81
CA MET A 1 67.54 12.51 -18.42
C MET A 1 67.29 12.45 -16.91
N THR A 2 66.27 11.66 -16.48
CA THR A 2 66.08 11.05 -15.12
C THR A 2 66.14 11.97 -13.88
N ARG A 3 65.03 12.38 -13.22
CA ARG A 3 64.06 11.71 -12.30
C ARG A 3 64.50 11.49 -10.82
N PHE A 4 63.73 12.14 -9.92
CA PHE A 4 63.35 11.85 -8.50
C PHE A 4 64.20 12.30 -7.29
N ALA A 5 63.56 13.09 -6.39
CA ALA A 5 63.32 12.86 -4.94
C ALA A 5 62.83 14.17 -4.26
N VAL A 6 61.52 14.37 -4.06
CA VAL A 6 60.78 14.24 -2.78
C VAL A 6 61.41 15.01 -1.60
N GLY A 7 60.78 16.12 -1.21
CA GLY A 7 61.14 16.90 -0.03
C GLY A 7 60.02 17.83 0.45
N ALA A 8 59.17 17.29 1.33
CA ALA A 8 58.37 17.97 2.35
C ALA A 8 57.57 19.22 1.96
N LEU A 9 56.27 19.04 1.68
CA LEU A 9 55.30 20.10 1.93
C LEU A 9 53.97 19.55 2.47
N ARG A 10 53.84 19.64 3.79
CA ARG A 10 52.62 19.95 4.55
C ARG A 10 51.37 19.13 4.20
N LEU A 11 51.28 17.92 4.76
CA LEU A 11 50.01 17.22 4.93
C LEU A 11 49.36 17.68 6.25
N ILE A 12 48.58 18.77 6.21
CA ILE A 12 47.50 19.02 7.18
C ILE A 12 46.30 19.47 6.35
N LEU A 13 45.60 18.50 5.77
CA LEU A 13 44.23 18.68 5.32
C LEU A 13 43.34 18.15 6.44
N LEU A 14 42.84 19.10 7.23
CA LEU A 14 41.69 18.91 8.12
C LEU A 14 40.52 18.43 7.28
N LEU A 15 40.25 17.13 7.26
CA LEU A 15 38.89 16.66 6.98
C LEU A 15 38.07 16.96 8.24
N PRO A 16 37.02 17.79 8.19
CA PRO A 16 35.94 17.59 9.12
C PRO A 16 35.33 16.23 8.75
N LEU A 17 35.48 15.24 9.64
CA LEU A 17 34.55 14.14 9.70
C LEU A 17 33.16 14.77 9.88
N PHE A 18 32.44 14.96 8.79
CA PHE A 18 31.00 14.91 8.85
C PHE A 18 30.66 13.43 9.09
N LEU A 19 30.76 13.02 10.35
CA LEU A 19 29.85 12.01 10.84
C LEU A 19 28.48 12.68 10.72
N VAL A 20 27.79 12.43 9.61
CA VAL A 20 26.34 12.49 9.65
C VAL A 20 26.00 11.36 10.62
N ASP A 21 25.89 11.72 11.89
CA ASP A 21 25.16 10.93 12.85
C ASP A 21 23.74 10.92 12.28
N SER A 22 23.41 9.89 11.50
CA SER A 22 22.04 9.54 11.22
C SER A 22 21.46 9.04 12.53
N ARG A 23 21.30 9.96 13.49
CA ARG A 23 20.22 9.88 14.43
C ARG A 23 18.99 9.98 13.57
N LEU A 24 18.52 8.80 13.16
CA LEU A 24 17.12 8.51 13.31
C LEU A 24 16.76 9.07 14.69
N ASP A 25 16.20 10.27 14.70
CA ASP A 25 15.22 10.61 15.70
C ASP A 25 14.19 9.50 15.53
N HIS A 26 14.39 8.43 16.29
CA HIS A 26 13.34 7.52 16.62
C HIS A 26 12.25 8.45 17.12
N ILE A 27 11.22 8.64 16.29
CA ILE A 27 9.90 8.87 16.81
C ILE A 27 9.63 7.59 17.61
N GLY A 28 10.15 7.58 18.82
CA GLY A 28 9.75 6.67 19.86
C GLY A 28 8.32 7.06 20.12
N VAL A 29 7.40 6.42 19.40
CA VAL A 29 6.06 6.24 19.92
C VAL A 29 6.30 5.43 21.19
N SER A 30 6.38 6.15 22.29
CA SER A 30 6.51 5.58 23.62
C SER A 30 5.38 4.56 23.76
N SER A 31 5.78 3.29 23.82
CA SER A 31 4.88 2.18 24.18
C SER A 31 4.34 2.35 25.61
N ASP A 32 4.84 3.33 26.36
CA ASP A 32 4.49 3.56 27.76
C ASP A 32 3.33 4.55 27.93
N HIS A 33 2.70 5.00 26.83
CA HIS A 33 1.41 5.70 26.88
C HIS A 33 0.22 4.83 26.44
N ALA A 34 0.46 3.59 26.00
CA ALA A 34 -0.60 2.66 25.61
C ALA A 34 -1.22 1.89 26.80
N THR A 35 -0.69 2.03 28.03
CA THR A 35 -1.08 1.17 29.16
C THR A 35 -1.64 1.88 30.38
N ASN A 36 -1.98 3.18 30.31
CA ASN A 36 -2.49 3.86 31.51
C ASN A 36 -3.54 4.96 31.30
N THR A 37 -4.44 4.80 30.33
CA THR A 37 -5.69 5.60 30.25
C THR A 37 -6.71 4.95 29.32
N ILE A 38 -7.22 3.76 29.68
CA ILE A 38 -8.56 3.34 29.24
C ILE A 38 -9.41 3.06 30.48
N ASN A 39 -9.58 4.11 31.29
CA ASN A 39 -10.81 4.35 32.02
C ASN A 39 -11.46 5.51 31.27
N GLY A 40 -12.18 5.17 30.20
CA GLY A 40 -12.63 6.10 29.16
C GLY A 40 -13.32 5.31 28.07
N ASP A 41 -14.58 5.03 28.33
CA ASP A 41 -15.60 4.31 27.58
C ASP A 41 -16.01 5.06 26.30
N ASP A 42 -15.03 5.46 25.49
CA ASP A 42 -15.28 5.76 24.07
C ASP A 42 -15.32 4.43 23.31
N GLU A 43 -16.41 3.69 23.55
CA GLU A 43 -16.81 2.58 22.68
C GLU A 43 -16.88 3.13 21.26
N ILE A 44 -15.97 2.70 20.37
CA ILE A 44 -16.12 2.95 18.94
C ILE A 44 -17.41 2.25 18.54
N VAL A 45 -18.50 3.00 18.46
CA VAL A 45 -19.77 2.52 17.96
C VAL A 45 -19.62 2.34 16.45
N GLY A 46 -19.78 1.12 15.95
CA GLY A 46 -19.80 0.81 14.52
C GLY A 46 -18.61 0.02 13.98
N THR A 47 -18.84 -0.67 12.86
CA THR A 47 -17.86 -1.48 12.13
C THR A 47 -17.01 -0.58 11.23
N ARG A 48 -15.70 -0.86 11.16
CA ARG A 48 -14.80 -0.21 10.21
C ARG A 48 -14.60 -1.08 8.99
N TRP A 49 -14.79 -0.49 7.81
CA TRP A 49 -14.64 -1.11 6.51
C TRP A 49 -13.55 -0.42 5.70
N ALA A 50 -12.93 -1.16 4.78
CA ALA A 50 -11.98 -0.62 3.81
C ALA A 50 -12.24 -1.17 2.42
N VAL A 51 -12.18 -0.30 1.41
CA VAL A 51 -12.11 -0.66 -0.01
C VAL A 51 -10.78 -0.18 -0.56
N LEU A 52 -9.95 -1.09 -1.02
CA LEU A 52 -8.63 -0.82 -1.61
C LEU A 52 -8.67 -1.20 -3.09
N ILE A 53 -8.40 -0.24 -3.98
CA ILE A 53 -8.47 -0.47 -5.43
C ILE A 53 -7.23 0.03 -6.16
N ALA A 54 -6.62 -0.88 -6.91
CA ALA A 54 -5.65 -0.57 -7.95
C ALA A 54 -6.34 -0.57 -9.32
N GLY A 55 -6.39 0.59 -9.97
CA GLY A 55 -7.14 0.79 -11.22
C GLY A 55 -6.42 0.37 -12.50
N SER A 56 -5.19 -0.16 -12.41
CA SER A 56 -4.41 -0.59 -13.59
C SER A 56 -3.78 -1.96 -13.46
N ASN A 57 -3.40 -2.51 -14.60
CA ASN A 57 -2.66 -3.75 -14.79
C ASN A 57 -1.34 -3.53 -15.55
N GLY A 58 -0.56 -4.60 -15.69
CA GLY A 58 0.74 -4.64 -16.36
C GLY A 58 1.90 -4.26 -15.43
N TYR A 59 3.05 -4.90 -15.63
CA TYR A 59 4.22 -4.73 -14.76
C TYR A 59 4.75 -3.30 -14.68
N TYR A 60 4.61 -2.51 -15.76
CA TYR A 60 4.93 -1.08 -15.77
C TYR A 60 4.10 -0.24 -14.79
N ASN A 61 2.98 -0.77 -14.29
CA ASN A 61 2.12 -0.17 -13.28
C ASN A 61 2.25 -0.82 -11.89
N TYR A 62 3.32 -1.58 -11.64
CA TYR A 62 3.64 -2.24 -10.37
C TYR A 62 3.17 -1.46 -9.11
N ARG A 63 3.58 -0.19 -9.03
CA ARG A 63 3.31 0.73 -7.91
C ARG A 63 1.84 0.93 -7.54
N HIS A 64 0.91 0.74 -8.48
CA HIS A 64 -0.52 0.90 -8.18
C HIS A 64 -1.04 -0.29 -7.38
N GLN A 65 -0.68 -1.53 -7.78
CA GLN A 65 -1.07 -2.73 -7.03
C GLN A 65 -0.36 -2.84 -5.67
N VAL A 66 0.85 -2.28 -5.55
CA VAL A 66 1.50 -2.11 -4.25
C VAL A 66 0.61 -1.35 -3.26
N GLY A 67 -0.09 -0.30 -3.69
CA GLY A 67 -0.96 0.46 -2.80
C GLY A 67 -2.21 -0.31 -2.33
N ALA A 68 -2.69 -1.28 -3.12
CA ALA A 68 -3.76 -2.18 -2.69
C ALA A 68 -3.27 -3.24 -1.69
N SER A 69 -2.01 -3.66 -1.82
CA SER A 69 -1.33 -4.61 -0.93
C SER A 69 -0.80 -3.98 0.36
N PHE A 70 -0.38 -2.72 0.30
CA PHE A 70 0.16 -1.93 1.39
C PHE A 70 -0.60 -0.61 1.49
N PRO A 71 -1.73 -0.58 2.21
CA PRO A 71 -2.57 0.60 2.28
C PRO A 71 -1.84 1.76 2.99
N PRO A 72 -2.19 3.02 2.68
CA PRO A 72 -1.48 4.20 3.18
C PRO A 72 -1.56 4.36 4.70
N HIS A 73 -2.52 3.69 5.36
CA HIS A 73 -2.66 3.72 6.80
C HIS A 73 -2.58 2.30 7.38
N PRO A 74 -1.60 1.99 8.25
CA PRO A 74 -1.35 0.62 8.72
C PRO A 74 -2.50 0.05 9.55
N ALA A 75 -3.35 0.88 10.15
CA ALA A 75 -4.51 0.38 10.91
C ALA A 75 -5.54 -0.35 10.03
N ILE A 76 -5.50 -0.18 8.70
CA ILE A 76 -6.35 -0.94 7.78
C ILE A 76 -5.97 -2.42 7.81
N LEU A 77 -4.68 -2.76 7.93
CA LEU A 77 -4.21 -4.14 8.02
C LEU A 77 -4.62 -4.83 9.34
N LEU A 78 -5.11 -4.05 10.32
CA LEU A 78 -5.62 -4.56 11.59
C LEU A 78 -7.14 -4.83 11.54
N LEU A 79 -7.82 -4.49 10.44
CA LEU A 79 -9.24 -4.80 10.27
C LEU A 79 -9.44 -6.28 9.96
N PRO A 80 -10.59 -6.87 10.36
CA PRO A 80 -10.96 -8.21 9.92
C PRO A 80 -10.99 -8.30 8.39
N HIS A 81 -10.48 -9.41 7.82
CA HIS A 81 -10.45 -9.60 6.35
C HIS A 81 -11.84 -9.56 5.70
N GLU A 82 -12.90 -9.87 6.45
CA GLU A 82 -14.29 -9.74 6.00
C GLU A 82 -14.70 -8.28 5.75
N ASN A 83 -14.02 -7.31 6.37
CA ASN A 83 -14.30 -5.90 6.27
C ASN A 83 -13.35 -5.14 5.33
N ILE A 84 -12.34 -5.84 4.79
CA ILE A 84 -11.42 -5.30 3.78
C ILE A 84 -11.80 -5.91 2.43
N ILE A 85 -12.08 -5.06 1.46
CA ILE A 85 -12.41 -5.44 0.09
C ILE A 85 -11.29 -4.97 -0.82
N VAL A 86 -10.64 -5.91 -1.52
CA VAL A 86 -9.49 -5.60 -2.37
C VAL A 86 -9.80 -5.83 -3.84
N PHE A 87 -9.57 -4.80 -4.64
CA PHE A 87 -9.54 -4.82 -6.10
C PHE A 87 -8.09 -4.67 -6.56
N MET A 88 -7.53 -5.71 -7.16
CA MET A 88 -6.20 -5.66 -7.77
C MET A 88 -6.14 -6.64 -8.93
N TYR A 89 -5.59 -6.26 -10.07
CA TYR A 89 -5.62 -7.13 -11.25
C TYR A 89 -4.87 -8.45 -11.04
N ASP A 90 -3.89 -8.45 -10.13
CA ASP A 90 -3.15 -9.62 -9.65
C ASP A 90 -2.14 -10.20 -10.66
N ASP A 91 -1.65 -9.37 -11.56
CA ASP A 91 -0.69 -9.73 -12.63
C ASP A 91 0.75 -9.27 -12.35
N ILE A 92 1.07 -8.92 -11.10
CA ILE A 92 2.39 -8.41 -10.70
C ILE A 92 3.25 -9.48 -10.02
N ALA A 93 2.74 -10.16 -9.00
CA ALA A 93 3.53 -11.07 -8.18
C ALA A 93 4.17 -12.19 -9.01
N HIS A 94 3.45 -12.71 -10.01
CA HIS A 94 3.93 -13.79 -10.88
C HIS A 94 4.20 -13.34 -12.32
N ASN A 95 4.39 -12.04 -12.53
CA ASN A 95 4.78 -11.51 -13.84
C ASN A 95 6.15 -12.05 -14.26
N GLU A 96 6.38 -12.30 -15.55
CA GLU A 96 7.68 -12.72 -16.08
C GLU A 96 8.78 -11.68 -15.84
N GLU A 97 8.41 -10.41 -15.73
CA GLU A 97 9.32 -9.30 -15.43
C GLU A 97 9.63 -9.18 -13.92
N ASN A 98 8.92 -9.90 -13.04
CA ASN A 98 9.19 -9.86 -11.61
C ASN A 98 10.43 -10.70 -11.26
N PRO A 99 11.54 -10.08 -10.79
CA PRO A 99 12.75 -10.81 -10.46
C PRO A 99 12.61 -11.72 -9.24
N ILE A 100 11.58 -11.52 -8.41
CA ILE A 100 11.29 -12.34 -7.23
C ILE A 100 9.83 -12.81 -7.33
N PRO A 101 9.55 -13.91 -8.05
CA PRO A 101 8.20 -14.41 -8.22
C PRO A 101 7.49 -14.69 -6.89
N GLY A 102 6.24 -14.25 -6.79
CA GLY A 102 5.40 -14.37 -5.61
C GLY A 102 5.56 -13.25 -4.59
N VAL A 103 6.49 -12.31 -4.80
CA VAL A 103 6.78 -11.20 -3.86
C VAL A 103 6.46 -9.86 -4.49
N ILE A 104 5.87 -8.95 -3.70
CA ILE A 104 5.72 -7.53 -4.04
C ILE A 104 6.34 -6.70 -2.91
N ILE A 105 7.17 -5.71 -3.23
CA ILE A 105 7.80 -4.81 -2.25
C ILE A 105 7.39 -3.35 -2.51
N ASN A 106 7.24 -2.56 -1.45
CA ASN A 106 7.00 -1.11 -1.55
C ASN A 106 8.24 -0.26 -1.21
N ASP A 107 9.30 -0.90 -0.72
CA ASP A 107 10.56 -0.27 -0.36
C ASP A 107 11.71 -1.16 -0.89
N PRO A 108 12.81 -0.59 -1.42
CA PRO A 108 13.94 -1.39 -1.94
C PRO A 108 14.55 -2.38 -0.93
N GLN A 109 14.40 -2.13 0.37
CA GLN A 109 14.81 -3.00 1.47
C GLN A 109 13.62 -3.47 2.30
N GLY A 110 12.40 -3.29 1.79
CA GLY A 110 11.16 -3.63 2.45
C GLY A 110 10.85 -5.13 2.40
N GLU A 111 9.88 -5.51 3.23
CA GLU A 111 9.33 -6.86 3.26
C GLU A 111 8.29 -7.07 2.16
N ASP A 112 7.90 -8.32 1.96
CA ASP A 112 6.78 -8.68 1.08
C ASP A 112 5.47 -8.08 1.61
N VAL A 113 4.78 -7.35 0.74
CA VAL A 113 3.46 -6.79 1.01
C VAL A 113 2.35 -7.60 0.34
N TYR A 114 2.67 -8.61 -0.47
CA TYR A 114 1.70 -9.38 -1.24
C TYR A 114 1.04 -10.51 -0.44
N ALA A 115 1.81 -11.23 0.38
CA ALA A 115 1.31 -12.36 1.13
C ALA A 115 0.14 -11.96 2.05
N GLY A 116 -0.94 -12.76 2.02
CA GLY A 116 -2.11 -12.56 2.87
C GLY A 116 -3.10 -11.49 2.40
N VAL A 117 -2.78 -10.73 1.35
CA VAL A 117 -3.70 -9.75 0.76
C VAL A 117 -4.93 -10.47 0.18
N PRO A 118 -6.16 -10.10 0.58
CA PRO A 118 -7.38 -10.66 -0.01
C PRO A 118 -7.44 -10.47 -1.54
N LYS A 119 -8.04 -11.43 -2.23
CA LYS A 119 -8.22 -11.43 -3.69
C LYS A 119 -9.70 -11.39 -4.02
N ASP A 120 -10.38 -10.32 -3.59
CA ASP A 120 -11.84 -10.24 -3.73
C ASP A 120 -12.24 -10.03 -5.19
N PHE A 121 -11.55 -9.13 -5.89
CA PHE A 121 -11.78 -8.86 -7.31
C PHE A 121 -10.42 -8.79 -8.02
N VAL A 122 -10.18 -9.71 -8.95
CA VAL A 122 -8.92 -9.85 -9.69
C VAL A 122 -9.17 -9.98 -11.19
N GLY A 123 -8.18 -9.67 -12.01
CA GLY A 123 -8.34 -9.65 -13.47
C GLY A 123 -9.51 -8.76 -13.92
N ASP A 124 -10.36 -9.29 -14.78
CA ASP A 124 -11.52 -8.58 -15.36
C ASP A 124 -12.62 -8.26 -14.32
N ASP A 125 -12.58 -8.87 -13.14
CA ASP A 125 -13.48 -8.52 -12.04
C ASP A 125 -13.15 -7.16 -11.41
N VAL A 126 -11.96 -6.62 -11.70
CA VAL A 126 -11.58 -5.24 -11.41
C VAL A 126 -12.21 -4.32 -12.44
N ASN A 127 -13.51 -4.06 -12.28
CA ASN A 127 -14.30 -3.21 -13.18
C ASN A 127 -15.22 -2.24 -12.43
N VAL A 128 -15.71 -1.23 -13.17
CA VAL A 128 -16.54 -0.14 -12.64
C VAL A 128 -17.85 -0.64 -12.01
N ASN A 129 -18.48 -1.64 -12.62
CA ASN A 129 -19.76 -2.17 -12.13
C ASN A 129 -19.58 -2.84 -10.76
N ASN A 130 -18.55 -3.69 -10.61
CA ASN A 130 -18.23 -4.33 -9.35
C ASN A 130 -17.83 -3.30 -8.28
N PHE A 131 -17.04 -2.28 -8.65
CA PHE A 131 -16.66 -1.23 -7.70
C PHE A 131 -17.87 -0.48 -7.13
N PHE A 132 -18.83 -0.07 -7.99
CA PHE A 132 -20.05 0.57 -7.52
C PHE A 132 -20.96 -0.38 -6.75
N ALA A 133 -21.10 -1.62 -7.19
CA ALA A 133 -21.88 -2.63 -6.48
C ALA A 133 -21.34 -2.88 -5.06
N VAL A 134 -20.01 -2.90 -4.90
CA VAL A 134 -19.35 -2.98 -3.60
C VAL A 134 -19.69 -1.79 -2.71
N LEU A 135 -19.52 -0.57 -3.21
CA LEU A 135 -19.79 0.65 -2.44
C LEU A 135 -21.27 0.80 -2.04
N LEU A 136 -22.17 0.26 -2.86
CA LEU A 136 -23.62 0.29 -2.63
C LEU A 136 -24.13 -0.90 -1.81
N GLY A 137 -23.26 -1.82 -1.38
CA GLY A 137 -23.69 -3.03 -0.67
C GLY A 137 -24.54 -3.98 -1.51
N ASN A 138 -24.48 -3.89 -2.85
CA ASN A 138 -25.38 -4.59 -3.75
C ASN A 138 -24.75 -5.85 -4.34
N ARG A 139 -24.87 -6.98 -3.62
CA ARG A 139 -24.32 -8.28 -4.06
C ARG A 139 -24.89 -8.78 -5.38
N THR A 140 -26.14 -8.47 -5.72
CA THR A 140 -26.79 -8.99 -6.94
C THR A 140 -26.37 -8.25 -8.21
N ALA A 141 -25.71 -7.09 -8.07
CA ALA A 141 -25.14 -6.34 -9.19
C ALA A 141 -23.70 -6.73 -9.53
N LEU A 142 -23.06 -7.61 -8.74
CA LEU A 142 -21.72 -8.11 -9.02
C LEU A 142 -21.73 -9.05 -10.22
N THR A 143 -20.69 -8.95 -11.05
CA THR A 143 -20.50 -9.80 -12.24
C THR A 143 -19.43 -10.88 -12.06
N GLY A 144 -18.82 -10.98 -10.87
CA GLY A 144 -17.76 -11.93 -10.52
C GLY A 144 -17.14 -11.61 -9.16
N GLY A 145 -15.92 -12.09 -8.92
CA GLY A 145 -15.20 -11.92 -7.66
C GLY A 145 -15.73 -12.75 -6.49
N SER A 146 -15.30 -12.40 -5.27
CA SER A 146 -15.60 -13.13 -4.03
C SER A 146 -17.05 -12.96 -3.54
N GLY A 147 -17.80 -12.00 -4.10
CA GLY A 147 -19.15 -11.66 -3.64
C GLY A 147 -19.20 -10.75 -2.40
N LYS A 148 -18.03 -10.30 -1.91
CA LYS A 148 -17.91 -9.36 -0.79
C LYS A 148 -18.32 -7.96 -1.23
N VAL A 149 -19.11 -7.27 -0.40
CA VAL A 149 -19.55 -5.88 -0.58
C VAL A 149 -19.52 -5.16 0.77
N ILE A 150 -19.63 -3.83 0.76
CA ILE A 150 -19.77 -3.06 1.99
C ILE A 150 -21.22 -3.22 2.50
N ASP A 151 -21.39 -4.11 3.47
CA ASP A 151 -22.68 -4.39 4.12
C ASP A 151 -22.79 -3.59 5.42
N SER A 152 -22.67 -2.26 5.30
CA SER A 152 -22.47 -1.35 6.42
C SER A 152 -23.77 -0.85 7.05
N GLY A 153 -23.77 -0.68 8.37
CA GLY A 153 -24.82 0.01 9.14
C GLY A 153 -24.66 1.54 9.19
N PRO A 154 -25.61 2.27 9.80
CA PRO A 154 -25.59 3.74 9.87
C PRO A 154 -24.45 4.33 10.72
N ASP A 155 -23.89 3.55 11.64
CA ASP A 155 -22.82 3.97 12.54
C ASP A 155 -21.43 3.49 12.07
N ASP A 156 -21.37 2.79 10.94
CA ASP A 156 -20.14 2.23 10.40
C ASP A 156 -19.28 3.29 9.68
N TYR A 157 -17.98 3.02 9.61
CA TYR A 157 -17.00 3.87 8.96
C TYR A 157 -16.44 3.17 7.73
N ILE A 158 -16.42 3.87 6.60
CA ILE A 158 -15.89 3.34 5.35
C ILE A 158 -14.67 4.14 4.93
N PHE A 159 -13.53 3.46 4.78
CA PHE A 159 -12.34 4.01 4.16
C PHE A 159 -12.25 3.52 2.71
N VAL A 160 -12.05 4.43 1.76
CA VAL A 160 -11.85 4.08 0.34
C VAL A 160 -10.51 4.64 -0.12
N TYR A 161 -9.67 3.77 -0.67
CA TYR A 161 -8.38 4.14 -1.24
C TYR A 161 -8.27 3.65 -2.67
N TYR A 162 -8.09 4.60 -3.58
CA TYR A 162 -7.93 4.35 -5.00
C TYR A 162 -6.54 4.81 -5.45
N THR A 163 -5.83 3.94 -6.17
CA THR A 163 -4.50 4.22 -6.71
C THR A 163 -4.42 3.76 -8.18
N ASP A 164 -4.26 4.74 -9.07
CA ASP A 164 -4.02 4.52 -10.50
C ASP A 164 -3.62 5.82 -11.22
N HIS A 165 -3.58 5.78 -12.55
CA HIS A 165 -3.74 6.90 -13.45
C HIS A 165 -5.08 7.62 -13.31
N GLY A 166 -5.10 8.87 -13.77
CA GLY A 166 -6.31 9.66 -13.85
C GLY A 166 -6.16 10.82 -14.83
N GLY A 167 -7.30 11.44 -15.14
CA GLY A 167 -7.38 12.65 -15.93
C GLY A 167 -8.49 13.56 -15.40
N PRO A 168 -8.69 14.74 -16.03
CA PRO A 168 -9.77 15.64 -15.62
C PRO A 168 -11.14 14.95 -15.69
N GLY A 169 -11.76 14.71 -14.53
CA GLY A 169 -13.08 14.09 -14.41
C GLY A 169 -13.13 12.58 -14.67
N VAL A 170 -11.99 11.89 -14.72
CA VAL A 170 -11.93 10.44 -14.98
C VAL A 170 -10.81 9.77 -14.17
N LEU A 171 -11.10 8.60 -13.62
CA LEU A 171 -10.12 7.69 -13.03
C LEU A 171 -9.93 6.50 -13.97
N GLY A 172 -8.73 5.92 -14.03
CA GLY A 172 -8.48 4.72 -14.83
C GLY A 172 -9.23 3.49 -14.32
N GLN A 173 -9.29 2.46 -15.14
CA GLN A 173 -9.82 1.16 -14.72
C GLN A 173 -9.15 0.08 -15.56
N CYS A 174 -8.90 -1.09 -14.96
CA CYS A 174 -8.42 -2.25 -15.68
C CYS A 174 -9.44 -2.67 -16.75
N GLY A 175 -8.95 -2.98 -17.95
CA GLY A 175 -9.82 -3.30 -19.11
C GLY A 175 -10.04 -2.09 -20.02
N THR A 176 -10.49 -2.34 -21.24
CA THR A 176 -10.76 -1.25 -22.19
C THR A 176 -11.89 -0.38 -21.66
N PRO A 177 -11.78 0.96 -21.78
CA PRO A 177 -12.97 1.76 -21.76
C PRO A 177 -13.71 1.36 -23.04
N PHE A 178 -14.94 0.88 -22.91
CA PHE A 178 -15.79 0.41 -24.02
C PHE A 178 -15.55 -1.04 -24.46
#